data_AF-A0A822Z4F9-F1
#
_entry.id   AF-A0A822Z4F9-F1
#
_cell.length_a   1.000
_cell.length_b   1.000
_cell.length_c   1.000
_cell.angle_alpha   90.00
_cell.angle_beta   90.00
_cell.angle_gamma   90.00
#
_symmetry.space_group_name_H-M   'P 1'
#
loop_
_entity.id
_entity.type
_entity.pdbx_description
1 polymer ?
#
loop_
_entity_poly.entity_id
_entity_poly.type
_entity_poly.pdbx_seq_one_letter_code
_entity_poly.pdbx_strand_id
1 'polypeptide(L)'
;MKNWFFRFPTILQGCECIIEMLRGQYAHSLGCFSEAAHHFIEAAKLTQSKSMQAMCHVYAAISYICIGDAESSSQALGLIGPVYRIMDSFVGVREKTCVLFAYGLLLMKQHNLQEARIRLASGLRITHQQLGNIQLVSQYLTILGSLALALRDTGQAREILKSSLTLAKTLYDIPTQMWVLSVLTALYQELGERGNEMENSEYERKKSDDLHKRLADARSSIHHIELVSTTISIGFFI
;
A
#
# COMPACT_ATOMS: atom_id res chain seq x y z
N MET A 1 -47.32 4.06 -0.60
CA MET A 1 -46.33 2.96 -0.50
C MET A 1 -45.35 2.86 -1.67
N LYS A 2 -45.57 3.48 -2.84
CA LYS A 2 -44.65 3.40 -3.99
C LYS A 2 -43.31 4.14 -3.83
N ASN A 3 -43.15 5.05 -2.86
CA ASN A 3 -41.93 5.87 -2.72
C ASN A 3 -40.85 5.29 -1.79
N TRP A 4 -41.07 4.14 -1.15
CA TRP A 4 -40.03 3.51 -0.32
C TRP A 4 -39.00 2.74 -1.15
N PHE A 5 -39.41 2.10 -2.24
CA PHE A 5 -38.51 1.34 -3.12
C PHE A 5 -37.66 2.24 -4.04
N PHE A 6 -38.06 3.51 -4.24
CA PHE A 6 -37.28 4.51 -4.99
C PHE A 6 -36.46 5.44 -4.09
N ARG A 7 -36.60 5.36 -2.76
CA ARG A 7 -35.68 6.05 -1.87
C ARG A 7 -34.43 5.20 -1.77
N PHE A 8 -33.38 5.65 -2.43
CA PHE A 8 -32.04 5.19 -2.11
C PHE A 8 -31.87 5.30 -0.58
N PRO A 9 -31.39 4.23 0.10
CA PRO A 9 -31.26 4.27 1.54
C PRO A 9 -30.32 5.42 1.91
N THR A 10 -30.81 6.45 2.59
CA THR A 10 -29.99 7.59 3.04
C THR A 10 -28.81 7.15 3.91
N ILE A 11 -28.90 5.95 4.51
CA ILE A 11 -27.80 5.31 5.22
C ILE A 11 -26.61 4.97 4.30
N LEU A 12 -26.86 4.57 3.05
CA LEU A 12 -25.80 4.26 2.08
C LEU A 12 -25.16 5.52 1.50
N GLN A 13 -25.87 6.66 1.50
CA GLN A 13 -25.29 7.95 1.13
C GLN A 13 -24.11 8.31 2.07
N GLY A 14 -24.25 8.03 3.37
CA GLY A 14 -23.14 8.18 4.33
C GLY A 14 -21.97 7.20 4.10
N CYS A 15 -22.15 6.18 3.26
CA CYS A 15 -21.14 5.17 2.95
C CYS A 15 -20.43 5.42 1.60
N GLU A 16 -20.84 6.42 0.81
CA GLU A 16 -20.27 6.72 -0.51
C GLU A 16 -18.73 6.73 -0.52
N CYS A 17 -18.14 7.49 0.40
CA CYS A 17 -16.69 7.55 0.57
C CYS A 17 -16.07 6.17 0.84
N ILE A 18 -16.70 5.37 1.71
CA ILE A 18 -16.19 4.04 2.06
C ILE A 18 -16.27 3.11 0.85
N ILE A 19 -17.36 3.17 0.08
CA ILE A 19 -17.53 2.33 -1.11
C ILE A 19 -16.48 2.70 -2.17
N GLU A 20 -16.28 4.00 -2.45
CA GLU A 20 -15.21 4.42 -3.37
C GLU A 20 -13.81 4.02 -2.87
N MET A 21 -13.54 4.10 -1.55
CA MET A 21 -12.28 3.58 -1.01
C MET A 21 -12.11 2.08 -1.25
N LEU A 22 -13.17 1.29 -1.08
CA LEU A 22 -13.12 -0.15 -1.31
C LEU A 22 -12.85 -0.47 -2.79
N ARG A 23 -13.44 0.30 -3.72
CA ARG A 23 -13.13 0.20 -5.16
C ARG A 23 -11.67 0.53 -5.42
N GLY A 24 -11.14 1.59 -4.81
CA GLY A 24 -9.73 1.93 -4.88
C GLY A 24 -8.82 0.81 -4.34
N GLN A 25 -9.17 0.20 -3.20
CA GLN A 25 -8.38 -0.91 -2.64
C GLN A 25 -8.43 -2.15 -3.54
N TYR A 26 -9.59 -2.47 -4.10
CA TYR A 26 -9.74 -3.55 -5.08
C TYR A 26 -8.85 -3.30 -6.31
N ALA A 27 -8.98 -2.14 -6.95
CA ALA A 27 -8.17 -1.76 -8.10
C ALA A 27 -6.66 -1.82 -7.79
N HIS A 28 -6.26 -1.30 -6.62
CA HIS A 28 -4.86 -1.33 -6.18
C HIS A 28 -4.35 -2.76 -6.03
N SER A 29 -5.14 -3.63 -5.40
CA SER A 29 -4.78 -5.04 -5.20
C SER A 29 -4.59 -5.81 -6.51
N LEU A 30 -5.21 -5.33 -7.60
CA LEU A 30 -5.10 -5.90 -8.94
C LEU A 30 -4.01 -5.25 -9.81
N GLY A 31 -3.27 -4.28 -9.27
CA GLY A 31 -2.26 -3.52 -10.01
C GLY A 31 -2.84 -2.45 -10.94
N CYS A 32 -4.14 -2.16 -10.87
CA CYS A 32 -4.80 -1.07 -11.60
C CYS A 32 -4.58 0.25 -10.84
N PHE A 33 -3.31 0.70 -10.78
CA PHE A 33 -2.89 1.78 -9.88
C PHE A 33 -3.47 3.15 -10.24
N SER A 34 -3.66 3.43 -11.53
CA SER A 34 -4.23 4.69 -12.01
C SER A 34 -5.70 4.81 -11.60
N GLU A 35 -6.47 3.75 -11.79
CA GLU A 35 -7.88 3.65 -11.40
C GLU A 35 -8.02 3.66 -9.88
N ALA A 36 -7.12 2.96 -9.17
CA ALA A 36 -7.08 3.01 -7.72
C ALA A 36 -6.88 4.43 -7.18
N ALA A 37 -5.88 5.15 -7.71
CA ALA A 37 -5.62 6.54 -7.34
C ALA A 37 -6.83 7.43 -7.62
N HIS A 38 -7.50 7.24 -8.76
CA HIS A 38 -8.74 7.93 -9.10
C HIS A 38 -9.82 7.70 -8.04
N HIS A 39 -10.14 6.44 -7.72
CA HIS A 39 -11.17 6.12 -6.72
C HIS A 39 -10.87 6.70 -5.34
N PHE A 40 -9.60 6.67 -4.91
CA PHE A 40 -9.22 7.29 -3.65
C PHE A 40 -9.40 8.81 -3.66
N ILE A 41 -9.08 9.48 -4.78
CA ILE A 41 -9.29 10.92 -4.93
C ILE A 41 -10.78 11.26 -4.91
N GLU A 42 -11.62 10.48 -5.59
CA GLU A 42 -13.07 10.66 -5.53
C GLU A 42 -13.61 10.43 -4.11
N ALA A 43 -13.16 9.38 -3.43
CA ALA A 43 -13.54 9.12 -2.04
C ALA A 43 -13.22 10.29 -1.10
N ALA A 44 -12.08 10.97 -1.30
CA ALA A 44 -11.71 12.14 -0.51
C ALA A 44 -12.70 13.30 -0.66
N LYS A 45 -13.31 13.47 -1.85
CA LYS A 45 -14.32 14.52 -2.12
C LYS A 45 -15.65 14.21 -1.45
N LEU A 46 -15.94 12.92 -1.21
CA LEU A 46 -17.21 12.42 -0.67
C LEU A 46 -17.26 12.42 0.88
N THR A 47 -16.23 12.93 1.55
CA THR A 47 -16.18 12.94 3.03
C THR A 47 -15.75 14.29 3.58
N GLN A 48 -16.35 14.68 4.71
CA GLN A 48 -15.97 15.87 5.48
C GLN A 48 -14.96 15.55 6.60
N SER A 49 -14.67 14.26 6.82
CA SER A 49 -13.70 13.84 7.84
C SER A 49 -12.27 14.06 7.34
N LYS A 50 -11.55 15.01 7.95
CA LYS A 50 -10.12 15.27 7.63
C LYS A 50 -9.26 14.01 7.77
N SER A 51 -9.57 13.15 8.74
CA SER A 51 -8.88 11.88 8.94
C SER A 51 -9.09 10.94 7.74
N MET A 52 -10.33 10.88 7.23
CA MET A 52 -10.65 10.04 6.08
C MET A 52 -10.05 10.59 4.79
N GLN A 53 -10.11 11.91 4.59
CA GLN A 53 -9.44 12.58 3.46
C GLN A 53 -7.94 12.30 3.44
N ALA A 54 -7.29 12.38 4.61
CA ALA A 54 -5.88 12.05 4.75
C ALA A 54 -5.59 10.60 4.33
N MET A 55 -6.39 9.64 4.78
CA MET A 55 -6.23 8.23 4.39
C MET A 55 -6.43 8.00 2.88
N CYS A 56 -7.43 8.66 2.29
CA CYS A 56 -7.64 8.61 0.84
C CYS A 56 -6.42 9.11 0.08
N HIS A 57 -5.87 10.27 0.46
CA HIS A 57 -4.67 10.82 -0.16
C HIS A 57 -3.43 9.94 0.06
N VAL A 58 -3.29 9.30 1.22
CA VAL A 58 -2.23 8.32 1.48
C VAL A 58 -2.32 7.14 0.52
N TYR A 59 -3.49 6.55 0.35
CA TYR A 59 -3.66 5.41 -0.56
C TYR A 59 -3.49 5.79 -2.04
N ALA A 60 -3.96 6.97 -2.43
CA ALA A 60 -3.71 7.52 -3.76
C ALA A 60 -2.20 7.72 -4.00
N ALA A 61 -1.49 8.32 -3.04
CA ALA A 61 -0.05 8.52 -3.13
C ALA A 61 0.73 7.19 -3.25
N ILE A 62 0.35 6.16 -2.48
CA ILE A 62 0.95 4.82 -2.60
C ILE A 62 0.72 4.26 -4.01
N SER A 63 -0.49 4.40 -4.56
CA SER A 63 -0.79 3.95 -5.92
C SER A 63 0.08 4.65 -6.97
N TYR A 64 0.26 5.97 -6.87
CA TYR A 64 1.18 6.71 -7.74
C TYR A 64 2.65 6.30 -7.57
N ILE A 65 3.11 6.03 -6.35
CA ILE A 65 4.46 5.50 -6.09
C ILE A 65 4.68 4.15 -6.79
N CYS A 66 3.64 3.31 -6.86
CA CYS A 66 3.67 2.04 -7.57
C CYS A 66 3.75 2.19 -9.10
N ILE A 67 3.15 3.24 -9.68
CA ILE A 67 3.30 3.56 -11.12
C ILE A 67 4.75 3.98 -11.41
N GLY A 68 5.29 4.88 -10.59
CA GLY A 68 6.74 5.12 -10.51
C GLY A 68 7.36 6.01 -11.58
N ASP A 69 6.58 6.56 -12.52
CA ASP A 69 7.07 7.60 -13.44
C ASP A 69 7.22 8.96 -12.73
N ALA A 70 7.81 9.94 -13.42
CA ALA A 70 8.11 11.26 -12.86
C ALA A 70 6.83 12.07 -12.54
N GLU A 71 5.79 11.97 -13.37
CA GLU A 71 4.52 12.65 -13.16
C GLU A 71 3.79 12.07 -11.94
N SER A 72 3.68 10.73 -11.89
CA SER A 72 3.11 10.02 -10.75
C SER A 72 3.86 10.32 -9.45
N SER A 73 5.19 10.40 -9.49
CA SER A 73 5.99 10.78 -8.31
C SER A 73 5.68 12.20 -7.81
N SER A 74 5.46 13.14 -8.74
CA SER A 74 5.02 14.50 -8.41
C SER A 74 3.61 14.52 -7.81
N GLN A 75 2.68 13.75 -8.37
CA GLN A 75 1.32 13.60 -7.84
C GLN A 75 1.33 13.00 -6.43
N ALA A 76 2.13 11.96 -6.20
CA ALA A 76 2.31 11.37 -4.87
C ALA A 76 2.79 12.40 -3.85
N LEU A 77 3.82 13.19 -4.20
CA LEU A 77 4.35 14.26 -3.35
C LEU A 77 3.28 15.33 -3.04
N GLY A 78 2.52 15.75 -4.06
CA GLY A 78 1.44 16.72 -3.92
C GLY A 78 0.34 16.27 -2.95
N LEU A 79 0.07 14.97 -2.89
CA LEU A 79 -0.93 14.38 -2.00
C LEU A 79 -0.40 14.14 -0.57
N ILE A 80 0.77 13.51 -0.43
CA ILE A 80 1.28 13.10 0.89
C ILE A 80 1.92 14.26 1.66
N GLY A 81 2.55 15.22 0.97
CA GLY A 81 3.26 16.33 1.61
C GLY A 81 2.37 17.17 2.54
N PRO A 82 1.18 17.63 2.09
CA PRO A 82 0.23 18.32 2.95
C PRO A 82 -0.25 17.48 4.14
N VAL A 83 -0.53 16.20 3.91
CA VAL A 83 -1.00 15.27 4.95
C VAL A 83 0.07 15.07 6.02
N TYR A 84 1.33 14.91 5.61
CA TYR A 84 2.47 14.79 6.51
C TYR A 84 2.64 16.02 7.41
N ARG A 85 2.49 17.24 6.86
CA ARG A 85 2.61 18.49 7.63
C ARG A 85 1.59 18.63 8.76
N ILE A 86 0.42 18.00 8.63
CA ILE A 86 -0.65 18.05 9.64
C ILE A 86 -0.75 16.75 10.44
N MET A 87 0.18 15.81 10.27
CA MET A 87 0.10 14.46 10.84
C MET A 87 -0.05 14.46 12.37
N ASP A 88 0.61 15.39 13.07
CA ASP A 88 0.53 15.48 14.53
C ASP A 88 -0.86 15.90 15.04
N SER A 89 -1.68 16.52 14.19
CA SER A 89 -3.08 16.84 14.50
C SER A 89 -4.00 15.60 14.50
N PHE A 90 -3.55 14.47 13.96
CA PHE A 90 -4.34 13.24 13.97
C PHE A 90 -4.35 12.62 15.37
N VAL A 91 -5.55 12.23 15.82
CA VAL A 91 -5.70 11.45 17.06
C VAL A 91 -5.42 9.97 16.78
N GLY A 92 -5.73 9.49 15.58
CA GLY A 92 -5.63 8.09 15.21
C GLY A 92 -4.20 7.62 14.91
N VAL A 93 -3.81 6.51 15.55
CA VAL A 93 -2.51 5.85 15.37
C VAL A 93 -2.35 5.32 13.95
N ARG A 94 -3.43 4.77 13.37
CA ARG A 94 -3.46 4.21 12.02
C ARG A 94 -3.10 5.26 10.97
N GLU A 95 -3.66 6.45 11.07
CA GLU A 95 -3.39 7.55 10.14
C GLU A 95 -1.90 7.93 10.19
N LYS A 96 -1.36 8.11 11.39
CA LYS A 96 0.07 8.45 11.58
C LYS A 96 0.99 7.39 10.97
N THR A 97 0.72 6.12 11.22
CA THR A 97 1.56 5.04 10.71
C THR A 97 1.41 4.89 9.20
N CYS A 98 0.23 5.05 8.60
CA CYS A 98 0.09 5.01 7.15
C CYS A 98 0.77 6.21 6.46
N VAL A 99 0.73 7.39 7.07
CA VAL A 99 1.42 8.59 6.55
C VAL A 99 2.94 8.42 6.59
N LEU A 100 3.50 7.96 7.72
CA LEU A 100 4.95 7.70 7.84
C LEU A 100 5.42 6.64 6.83
N PHE A 101 4.59 5.63 6.57
CA PHE A 101 4.88 4.58 5.60
C PHE A 101 4.97 5.15 4.18
N ALA A 102 3.91 5.84 3.72
CA ALA A 102 3.86 6.41 2.37
C ALA A 102 4.92 7.51 2.16
N TYR A 103 5.13 8.36 3.16
CA TYR A 103 6.15 9.41 3.09
C TYR A 103 7.57 8.83 3.08
N GLY A 104 7.83 7.77 3.87
CA GLY A 104 9.10 7.04 3.85
C GLY A 104 9.40 6.44 2.48
N LEU A 105 8.41 5.82 1.83
CA LEU A 105 8.54 5.33 0.45
C LEU A 105 8.89 6.45 -0.55
N LEU A 106 8.23 7.60 -0.43
CA LEU A 106 8.51 8.74 -1.28
C LEU A 106 9.94 9.26 -1.10
N LEU A 107 10.42 9.36 0.15
CA LEU A 107 11.79 9.76 0.44
C LEU A 107 12.81 8.79 -0.16
N MET A 108 12.53 7.48 -0.14
CA MET A 108 13.38 6.49 -0.81
C MET A 108 13.45 6.70 -2.32
N LYS A 109 12.31 6.98 -2.97
CA LYS A 109 12.26 7.31 -4.41
C LYS A 109 13.02 8.60 -4.73
N GLN A 110 13.07 9.54 -3.80
CA GLN A 110 13.86 10.77 -3.90
C GLN A 110 15.33 10.62 -3.47
N HIS A 111 15.80 9.38 -3.23
CA HIS A 111 17.14 9.08 -2.72
C HIS A 111 17.50 9.74 -1.37
N ASN A 112 16.52 10.20 -0.60
CA ASN A 112 16.73 10.73 0.75
C ASN A 112 16.69 9.60 1.79
N LEU A 113 17.68 8.71 1.72
CA LEU A 113 17.70 7.43 2.43
C LEU A 113 17.76 7.58 3.96
N GLN A 114 18.50 8.57 4.47
CA GLN A 114 18.64 8.76 5.92
C GLN A 114 17.34 9.27 6.55
N GLU A 115 16.69 10.24 5.91
CA GLU A 115 15.40 10.74 6.38
C GLU A 115 14.33 9.65 6.29
N ALA A 116 14.33 8.87 5.20
CA ALA A 116 13.44 7.72 5.05
C ALA A 116 13.60 6.75 6.23
N ARG A 117 14.85 6.44 6.62
CA ARG A 117 15.14 5.53 7.75
C ARG A 117 14.51 6.01 9.04
N ILE A 118 14.67 7.29 9.36
CA ILE A 118 14.15 7.89 10.59
C ILE A 118 12.62 7.80 10.62
N ARG A 119 11.96 8.17 9.52
CA ARG A 119 10.48 8.16 9.43
C ARG A 119 9.92 6.74 9.48
N LEU A 120 10.51 5.82 8.74
CA LEU A 120 10.09 4.42 8.69
C LEU A 120 10.31 3.70 10.03
N ALA A 121 11.45 3.91 10.69
CA ALA A 121 11.72 3.33 12.00
C ALA A 121 10.75 3.84 13.08
N SER A 122 10.41 5.15 13.04
CA SER A 122 9.39 5.72 13.91
C SER A 122 8.01 5.09 13.66
N GLY A 123 7.63 4.96 12.38
CA GLY A 123 6.37 4.33 11.97
C GLY A 123 6.25 2.86 12.37
N LEU A 124 7.32 2.08 12.20
CA LEU A 124 7.40 0.68 12.63
C LEU A 124 7.19 0.57 14.15
N ARG A 125 7.90 1.39 14.94
CA ARG A 125 7.78 1.39 16.40
C ARG A 125 6.34 1.65 16.85
N ILE A 126 5.69 2.68 16.29
CA ILE A 126 4.30 3.02 16.60
C ILE A 126 3.35 1.87 16.19
N THR A 127 3.52 1.34 14.98
CA THR A 127 2.70 0.24 14.46
C THR A 127 2.77 -0.99 15.37
N HIS A 128 3.98 -1.39 15.75
CA HIS A 128 4.23 -2.55 16.60
C HIS A 128 3.69 -2.37 18.02
N GLN A 129 3.89 -1.19 18.63
CA GLN A 129 3.53 -0.95 20.03
C GLN A 129 2.06 -0.62 20.25
N GLN A 130 1.40 0.05 19.29
CA GLN A 130 0.09 0.66 19.53
C GLN A 130 -1.00 0.18 18.57
N LEU A 131 -0.65 -0.21 17.34
CA LEU A 131 -1.66 -0.61 16.35
C LEU A 131 -1.92 -2.12 16.31
N GLY A 132 -0.90 -2.94 16.61
CA GLY A 132 -1.00 -4.40 16.56
C GLY A 132 -1.23 -4.97 15.16
N ASN A 133 -1.10 -4.17 14.10
CA ASN A 133 -1.26 -4.61 12.72
C ASN A 133 0.04 -5.29 12.24
N ILE A 134 0.10 -6.61 12.41
CA ILE A 134 1.26 -7.44 12.06
C ILE A 134 1.56 -7.39 10.55
N GLN A 135 0.54 -7.23 9.70
CA GLN A 135 0.73 -7.08 8.25
C GLN A 135 1.51 -5.80 7.93
N LEU A 136 1.10 -4.68 8.50
CA LEU A 136 1.80 -3.41 8.33
C LEU A 136 3.21 -3.44 8.94
N VAL A 137 3.39 -4.11 10.08
CA VAL A 137 4.73 -4.38 10.65
C VAL A 137 5.62 -5.10 9.64
N SER A 138 5.11 -6.16 9.00
CA SER A 138 5.83 -6.91 7.98
C SER A 138 6.28 -6.02 6.83
N GLN A 139 5.39 -5.19 6.30
CA GLN A 139 5.66 -4.25 5.20
C GLN A 139 6.70 -3.19 5.60
N TYR A 140 6.60 -2.64 6.82
CA TYR A 140 7.61 -1.71 7.35
C TYR A 140 9.00 -2.36 7.40
N LEU A 141 9.09 -3.61 7.85
CA LEU A 141 10.34 -4.35 7.87
C LEU A 141 10.87 -4.57 6.44
N THR A 142 10.02 -4.91 5.47
CA THR A 142 10.45 -5.08 4.06
C THR A 142 11.13 -3.82 3.53
N ILE A 143 10.54 -2.65 3.78
CA ILE A 143 11.10 -1.37 3.33
C ILE A 143 12.39 -1.04 4.08
N LEU A 144 12.43 -1.20 5.40
CA LEU A 144 13.63 -0.95 6.19
C LEU A 144 14.79 -1.89 5.80
N GLY A 145 14.48 -3.14 5.44
CA GLY A 145 15.45 -4.09 4.90
C GLY A 145 15.98 -3.66 3.53
N SER A 146 15.08 -3.20 2.64
CA SER A 146 15.46 -2.62 1.35
C SER A 146 16.35 -1.39 1.51
N LEU A 147 16.05 -0.55 2.50
CA LEU A 147 16.82 0.64 2.83
C LEU A 147 18.20 0.31 3.40
N ALA A 148 18.29 -0.68 4.29
CA ALA A 148 19.56 -1.18 4.81
C ALA A 148 20.45 -1.70 3.67
N LEU A 149 19.88 -2.45 2.71
CA LEU A 149 20.59 -2.91 1.53
C LEU A 149 21.08 -1.73 0.66
N ALA A 150 20.24 -0.73 0.42
CA ALA A 150 20.62 0.48 -0.32
C ALA A 150 21.75 1.28 0.37
N LEU A 151 21.82 1.20 1.70
CA LEU A 151 22.89 1.79 2.54
C LEU A 151 24.11 0.87 2.71
N ARG A 152 24.18 -0.26 1.99
CA ARG A 152 25.25 -1.28 2.06
C ARG A 152 25.40 -1.95 3.43
N ASP A 153 24.36 -1.93 4.26
CA ASP A 153 24.29 -2.68 5.52
C ASP A 153 23.62 -4.04 5.30
N THR A 154 24.36 -4.94 4.65
CA THR A 154 23.87 -6.26 4.22
C THR A 154 23.53 -7.18 5.41
N GLY A 155 24.22 -7.02 6.54
CA GLY A 155 23.95 -7.75 7.78
C GLY A 155 22.61 -7.37 8.38
N GLN A 156 22.35 -6.07 8.56
CA GLN A 156 21.06 -5.60 9.05
C GLN A 156 19.93 -5.91 8.06
N ALA A 157 20.17 -5.75 6.75
CA ALA A 157 19.19 -6.08 5.73
C ALA A 157 18.72 -7.53 5.84
N ARG A 158 19.67 -8.48 5.95
CA ARG A 158 19.36 -9.92 6.07
C ARG A 158 18.43 -10.22 7.24
N GLU A 159 18.77 -9.73 8.43
CA GLU A 159 18.00 -10.03 9.65
C GLU A 159 16.59 -9.44 9.57
N ILE A 160 16.47 -8.17 9.16
CA ILE A 160 15.18 -7.49 9.01
C ILE A 160 14.29 -8.21 7.97
N LEU A 161 14.86 -8.57 6.81
CA LEU A 161 14.12 -9.23 5.72
C LEU A 161 13.66 -10.64 6.13
N LYS A 162 14.47 -11.40 6.87
CA LYS A 162 14.06 -12.72 7.39
C LYS A 162 12.89 -12.60 8.37
N SER A 163 12.91 -11.61 9.26
CA SER A 163 11.77 -11.34 10.15
C SER A 163 10.51 -10.96 9.37
N SER A 164 10.64 -10.08 8.37
CA SER A 164 9.53 -9.69 7.48
C SER A 164 8.94 -10.90 6.75
N LEU A 165 9.77 -11.75 6.14
CA LEU A 165 9.31 -12.94 5.40
C LEU A 165 8.55 -13.91 6.31
N THR A 166 9.01 -14.07 7.56
CA THR A 166 8.35 -14.93 8.55
C THR A 166 6.93 -14.44 8.84
N LEU A 167 6.77 -13.14 9.12
CA LEU A 167 5.45 -12.55 9.36
C LEU A 167 4.55 -12.64 8.12
N ALA A 168 5.09 -12.32 6.94
CA ALA A 168 4.34 -12.39 5.69
C ALA A 168 3.86 -13.83 5.37
N LYS A 169 4.67 -14.84 5.71
CA LYS A 169 4.28 -16.26 5.63
C LYS A 169 3.14 -16.60 6.57
N THR A 170 3.23 -16.20 7.85
CA THR A 170 2.18 -16.44 8.85
C THR A 170 0.83 -15.83 8.44
N LEU A 171 0.86 -14.68 7.77
CA LEU A 171 -0.33 -13.96 7.33
C LEU A 171 -0.86 -14.39 5.97
N TYR A 172 -0.17 -15.29 5.26
CA TYR A 172 -0.44 -15.60 3.86
C TYR A 172 -0.48 -14.35 2.96
N ASP A 173 0.28 -13.31 3.31
CA ASP A 173 0.40 -12.07 2.55
C ASP A 173 1.35 -12.27 1.38
N ILE A 174 0.81 -12.76 0.27
CA ILE A 174 1.57 -13.09 -0.94
C ILE A 174 2.28 -11.86 -1.52
N PRO A 175 1.63 -10.69 -1.69
CA PRO A 175 2.33 -9.48 -2.16
C PRO A 175 3.56 -9.14 -1.33
N THR A 176 3.44 -9.12 0.01
CA THR A 176 4.59 -8.83 0.89
C THR A 176 5.64 -9.95 0.82
N GLN A 177 5.24 -11.22 0.71
CA GLN A 177 6.18 -12.32 0.48
C GLN A 177 7.00 -12.09 -0.79
N MET A 178 6.37 -11.78 -1.92
CA MET A 178 7.10 -11.53 -3.18
C MET A 178 8.07 -10.36 -3.03
N TRP A 179 7.64 -9.26 -2.41
CA TRP A 179 8.50 -8.10 -2.23
C TRP A 179 9.73 -8.43 -1.35
N VAL A 180 9.54 -9.12 -0.23
CA VAL A 180 10.68 -9.52 0.61
C VAL A 180 11.62 -10.45 -0.14
N LEU A 181 11.08 -11.39 -0.91
CA LEU A 181 11.88 -12.33 -1.70
C LEU A 181 12.70 -11.60 -2.78
N SER A 182 12.12 -10.64 -3.50
CA SER A 182 12.85 -9.89 -4.52
C SER A 182 14.03 -9.12 -3.93
N VAL A 183 13.87 -8.56 -2.72
CA VAL A 183 14.95 -7.86 -2.00
C VAL A 183 16.00 -8.82 -1.47
N LEU A 184 15.60 -10.00 -0.97
CA LEU A 184 16.53 -11.06 -0.57
C LEU A 184 17.33 -11.59 -1.76
N THR A 185 16.73 -11.75 -2.94
CA THR A 185 17.44 -12.12 -4.17
C THR A 185 18.55 -11.11 -4.48
N ALA A 186 18.24 -9.81 -4.45
CA ALA A 186 19.24 -8.76 -4.66
C ALA A 186 20.37 -8.79 -3.61
N LEU A 187 20.03 -9.05 -2.33
CA LEU A 187 21.01 -9.22 -1.26
C LEU A 187 21.93 -10.43 -1.50
N TYR A 188 21.38 -11.58 -1.91
CA TYR A 188 22.17 -12.79 -2.18
C TYR A 188 23.09 -12.61 -3.38
N GLN A 189 22.65 -11.86 -4.40
CA GLN A 189 23.48 -11.48 -5.54
C GLN A 189 24.67 -10.60 -5.11
N GLU A 190 24.46 -9.59 -4.26
CA GLU A 190 25.53 -8.73 -3.74
C GLU A 190 26.57 -9.52 -2.91
N LEU A 191 26.13 -10.57 -2.22
CA LEU A 191 26.99 -11.42 -1.39
C LEU A 191 27.59 -12.62 -2.14
N GLY A 192 27.19 -12.87 -3.39
CA GLY A 192 27.63 -14.03 -4.17
C GLY A 192 27.08 -15.39 -3.69
N GLU A 193 26.00 -15.39 -2.92
CA GLU A 193 25.40 -16.59 -2.31
C GLU A 193 24.46 -17.33 -3.29
N ARG A 194 25.02 -17.91 -4.35
CA ARG A 194 24.24 -18.52 -5.45
C ARG A 194 23.24 -19.61 -5.02
N GLY A 195 23.57 -20.40 -3.99
CA GLY A 195 22.66 -21.43 -3.47
C GLY A 195 21.39 -20.83 -2.88
N ASN A 196 21.54 -19.80 -2.04
CA ASN A 196 20.43 -19.08 -1.42
C ASN A 196 19.63 -18.30 -2.46
N GLU A 197 20.30 -17.68 -3.43
CA GLU A 197 19.66 -16.98 -4.55
C GLU A 197 18.74 -17.92 -5.34
N MET A 198 19.22 -19.12 -5.68
CA MET A 198 18.46 -20.10 -6.47
C MET A 198 17.24 -20.62 -5.70
N GLU A 199 17.41 -21.01 -4.44
CA GLU A 199 16.29 -21.47 -3.59
C GLU A 199 15.23 -20.35 -3.41
N ASN A 200 15.69 -19.13 -3.17
CA ASN A 200 14.82 -17.97 -3.00
C ASN A 200 14.02 -17.65 -4.27
N SER A 201 14.69 -17.67 -5.44
CA SER A 201 14.07 -17.43 -6.74
C SER A 201 13.04 -18.51 -7.11
N GLU A 202 13.31 -19.77 -6.78
CA GLU A 202 12.33 -20.85 -6.97
C GLU A 202 11.08 -20.66 -6.10
N TYR A 203 11.27 -20.22 -4.86
CA TYR A 203 10.16 -19.92 -3.96
C TYR A 203 9.36 -18.70 -4.44
N GLU A 204 10.04 -17.65 -4.88
CA GLU A 204 9.42 -16.46 -5.49
C GLU A 204 8.57 -16.82 -6.71
N ARG A 205 9.09 -17.67 -7.62
CA ARG A 205 8.34 -18.15 -8.79
C ARG A 205 7.03 -18.82 -8.39
N LYS A 206 7.06 -19.73 -7.40
CA LYS A 206 5.84 -20.41 -6.92
C LYS A 206 4.81 -19.42 -6.37
N LYS A 207 5.25 -18.35 -5.71
CA LYS A 207 4.36 -17.29 -5.18
C LYS A 207 3.84 -16.38 -6.27
N SER A 208 4.67 -16.08 -7.27
CA SER A 208 4.27 -15.36 -8.46
C SER A 208 3.18 -16.12 -9.21
N ASP A 209 3.32 -17.43 -9.42
CA ASP A 209 2.30 -18.24 -10.10
C ASP A 209 0.96 -18.25 -9.33
N ASP A 210 0.99 -18.38 -8.00
CA ASP A 210 -0.20 -18.29 -7.13
C ASP A 210 -0.86 -16.90 -7.24
N LEU A 211 -0.07 -15.82 -7.18
CA LEU A 211 -0.58 -14.46 -7.32
C LEU A 211 -1.22 -14.25 -8.70
N HIS A 212 -0.53 -14.64 -9.78
CA HIS A 212 -1.05 -14.49 -11.14
C HIS A 212 -2.38 -15.23 -11.33
N LYS A 213 -2.51 -16.43 -10.77
CA LYS A 213 -3.77 -17.17 -10.79
C LYS A 213 -4.88 -16.41 -10.09
N ARG A 214 -4.65 -15.92 -8.86
CA ARG A 214 -5.66 -15.16 -8.09
C ARG A 214 -6.07 -13.86 -8.80
N LEU A 215 -5.11 -13.17 -9.42
CA LEU A 215 -5.37 -11.97 -10.20
C LEU A 215 -6.18 -12.28 -11.45
N ALA A 216 -5.87 -13.36 -12.17
CA ALA A 216 -6.63 -13.80 -13.34
C ALA A 216 -8.08 -14.15 -12.98
N ASP A 217 -8.27 -14.91 -11.90
CA ASP A 217 -9.60 -15.26 -11.39
C ASP A 217 -10.41 -14.00 -11.04
N ALA A 218 -9.80 -13.05 -10.32
CA ALA A 218 -10.45 -11.78 -9.96
C ALA A 218 -10.81 -10.91 -11.17
N ARG A 219 -9.94 -10.85 -12.18
CA ARG A 219 -10.17 -10.09 -13.43
C ARG A 219 -11.21 -10.74 -14.34
N SER A 220 -11.40 -12.05 -14.24
CA SER A 220 -12.42 -12.79 -15.00
C SER A 220 -13.84 -12.61 -14.44
N SER A 221 -13.97 -12.08 -13.23
CA SER A 221 -15.27 -11.78 -12.61
C SER A 221 -16.06 -10.78 -13.47
N ILE A 222 -17.36 -11.01 -13.62
CA ILE A 222 -18.27 -10.10 -14.33
C ILE A 222 -18.32 -8.69 -13.73
N HIS A 223 -17.96 -8.56 -12.44
CA HIS A 223 -17.96 -7.29 -11.71
C HIS A 223 -16.64 -6.51 -11.84
N HIS A 224 -15.59 -7.10 -12.40
CA HIS A 224 -14.26 -6.47 -12.44
C HIS A 224 -14.29 -5.10 -13.12
N ILE A 225 -14.89 -5.03 -14.32
CA ILE A 225 -14.98 -3.81 -15.11
C ILE A 225 -15.77 -2.73 -14.34
N GLU A 226 -16.87 -3.10 -13.70
CA GLU A 226 -17.70 -2.17 -12.92
C GLU A 226 -16.95 -1.60 -11.71
N LEU A 227 -16.23 -2.47 -10.99
CA LEU A 227 -15.49 -2.07 -9.79
C LEU A 227 -14.30 -1.16 -10.09
N VAL A 228 -13.60 -1.37 -11.22
CA VAL A 228 -12.43 -0.58 -11.65
C VAL A 228 -12.79 0.65 -12.48
N SER A 229 -13.98 0.69 -13.08
CA SER A 229 -14.39 1.78 -13.97
C SER A 229 -14.40 3.15 -13.28
N THR A 230 -13.65 4.10 -13.84
CA THR A 230 -13.61 5.50 -13.39
C THR A 230 -14.81 6.33 -13.86
N THR A 231 -15.65 5.79 -14.75
CA THR A 231 -16.81 6.51 -15.32
C THR A 231 -18.04 6.46 -14.41
N ILE A 232 -18.09 5.50 -13.49
CA ILE A 232 -19.18 5.35 -12.52
C ILE A 232 -18.76 6.08 -11.25
N SER A 233 -19.11 7.36 -11.11
CA SER A 233 -19.16 7.97 -9.79
C SER A 233 -20.45 7.48 -9.12
N ILE A 234 -20.33 6.89 -7.94
CA ILE A 234 -21.49 6.42 -7.16
C ILE A 234 -22.51 7.55 -6.94
N GLY A 235 -22.07 8.81 -6.90
CA GLY A 235 -22.95 9.98 -6.81
C GLY A 235 -23.92 10.19 -7.98
N PHE A 236 -23.81 9.44 -9.09
CA PHE A 236 -24.81 9.43 -10.18
C PHE A 236 -25.84 8.29 -10.06
N PHE A 237 -25.56 7.27 -9.24
CA PHE A 237 -26.47 6.14 -8.98
C PHE A 237 -27.24 6.29 -7.67
N ILE A 238 -27.02 7.39 -6.94
CA ILE A 238 -27.65 7.79 -5.67
C ILE A 238 -28.55 9.00 -5.90
#